data_AF-A0A3M1RN44-F1
#
_entry.id   AF-A0A3M1RN44-F1
#
_cell.length_a   1.000
_cell.length_b   1.000
_cell.length_c   1.000
_cell.angle_alpha   90.00
_cell.angle_beta   90.00
_cell.angle_gamma   90.00
#
_symmetry.space_group_name_H-M   'P 1'
#
loop_
_entity.id
_entity.type
_entity.pdbx_description
1 polymer ?
#
loop_
_entity_poly.entity_id
_entity_poly.type
_entity_poly.pdbx_seq_one_letter_code
_entity_poly.pdbx_strand_id
1 'polypeptide(L)'
;MAICKTCKEAIVDREPIVVDDLDFCSDYCVEFYRTKMQKLAEQGSIYIEKLGPIGEEFINMCRKCGLTKFCFGKKELNAAYEEATHEWIKGKWCCHSVCNLSTMLSDGTVSPETVKKIMRCAEELRDSSGARTVFPSLLDKAISNMGVNLEYKKIEENLPEPKPAITDHYMACVLCDDETVEQCLDISAKARENLEFVQQNCNKKWCGHAQYALASALLGEKLNRGNVKKFIETAEKIAEEKGEPGVTHRSYYIALGRGIE
;
A
#
# COMPACT_ATOMS: atom_id res chain seq x y z
N MET A 1 6.62 -1.47 -32.95
CA MET A 1 6.90 -1.34 -31.52
C MET A 1 5.57 -1.03 -30.84
N ALA A 2 5.06 -1.95 -30.02
CA ALA A 2 3.78 -1.79 -29.36
C ALA A 2 3.84 -0.68 -28.29
N ILE A 3 2.74 0.06 -28.12
CA ILE A 3 2.62 1.12 -27.12
C ILE A 3 1.51 0.73 -26.15
N CYS A 4 1.83 0.71 -24.86
CA CYS A 4 0.86 0.36 -23.83
C CYS A 4 -0.32 1.35 -23.83
N LYS A 5 -1.55 0.83 -23.97
CA LYS A 5 -2.76 1.65 -23.99
C LYS A 5 -2.95 2.48 -22.72
N THR A 6 -2.58 1.91 -21.57
CA THR A 6 -2.79 2.51 -20.24
C THR A 6 -1.79 3.61 -19.93
N CYS A 7 -0.49 3.31 -20.03
CA CYS A 7 0.57 4.22 -19.61
C CYS A 7 1.27 4.97 -20.76
N LYS A 8 0.88 4.72 -22.02
CA LYS A 8 1.41 5.37 -23.24
C LYS A 8 2.88 5.13 -23.55
N GLU A 9 3.48 4.13 -22.91
CA GLU A 9 4.91 3.87 -23.04
C GLU A 9 5.21 2.70 -23.97
N ALA A 10 6.40 2.73 -24.57
CA ALA A 10 6.88 1.68 -25.44
C ALA A 10 7.02 0.36 -24.68
N ILE A 11 6.55 -0.73 -25.27
CA ILE A 11 6.72 -2.08 -24.76
C ILE A 11 8.02 -2.61 -25.36
N VAL A 12 9.05 -2.70 -24.51
CA VAL A 12 10.42 -3.10 -24.88
C VAL A 12 10.77 -4.38 -24.12
N ASP A 13 11.46 -5.32 -24.78
CA ASP A 13 11.99 -6.57 -24.22
C ASP A 13 10.97 -7.56 -23.63
N ARG A 14 9.71 -7.48 -24.07
CA ARG A 14 8.65 -8.44 -23.73
C ARG A 14 7.53 -8.42 -24.77
N GLU A 15 6.79 -9.52 -24.87
CA GLU A 15 5.56 -9.54 -25.65
C GLU A 15 4.47 -8.69 -24.97
N PRO A 16 3.67 -7.93 -25.74
CA PRO A 16 2.53 -7.21 -25.19
C PRO A 16 1.43 -8.18 -24.76
N ILE A 17 0.77 -7.86 -23.66
CA ILE A 17 -0.50 -8.51 -23.30
C ILE A 17 -1.58 -7.83 -24.13
N VAL A 18 -2.33 -8.58 -24.95
CA VAL A 18 -3.33 -8.00 -25.87
C VAL A 18 -4.73 -8.25 -25.32
N VAL A 19 -5.53 -7.20 -25.16
CA VAL A 19 -6.94 -7.26 -24.74
C VAL A 19 -7.74 -6.27 -25.58
N ASP A 20 -8.82 -6.72 -26.24
CA ASP A 20 -9.69 -5.88 -27.08
C ASP A 20 -8.92 -5.05 -28.13
N ASP A 21 -7.97 -5.67 -28.82
CA ASP A 21 -7.07 -5.03 -29.81
C ASP A 21 -6.18 -3.91 -29.25
N LEU A 22 -5.94 -3.91 -27.94
CA LEU A 22 -5.09 -2.96 -27.24
C LEU A 22 -3.91 -3.67 -26.60
N ASP A 23 -2.72 -3.10 -26.76
CA ASP A 23 -1.49 -3.62 -26.18
C ASP A 23 -1.27 -3.10 -24.76
N PHE A 24 -0.83 -3.97 -23.85
CA PHE A 24 -0.54 -3.64 -22.46
C PHE A 24 0.82 -4.17 -22.03
N CYS A 25 1.53 -3.38 -21.23
CA CYS A 25 2.88 -3.74 -20.76
C CYS A 25 2.89 -4.63 -19.50
N SER A 26 1.75 -4.79 -18.82
CA SER A 26 1.63 -5.60 -17.61
C SER A 26 0.16 -5.89 -17.28
N ASP A 27 -0.07 -6.94 -16.48
CA ASP A 27 -1.40 -7.27 -15.94
C ASP A 27 -2.02 -6.08 -15.17
N TYR A 28 -1.18 -5.32 -14.46
CA TYR A 28 -1.60 -4.05 -13.83
C TYR A 28 -2.18 -3.07 -14.86
N CYS A 29 -1.54 -2.89 -16.02
CA CYS A 29 -2.03 -1.97 -17.04
C CYS A 29 -3.34 -2.44 -17.64
N VAL A 30 -3.53 -3.76 -17.82
CA VAL A 30 -4.78 -4.36 -18.31
C VAL A 30 -5.92 -4.08 -17.34
N GLU A 31 -5.74 -4.42 -16.06
CA GLU A 31 -6.78 -4.25 -15.04
C GLU A 31 -7.07 -2.78 -14.77
N PHE A 32 -6.04 -1.94 -14.68
CA PHE A 32 -6.22 -0.49 -14.57
C PHE A 32 -7.02 0.08 -15.74
N TYR A 33 -6.79 -0.40 -16.96
CA TYR A 33 -7.57 0.03 -18.12
C TYR A 33 -9.03 -0.41 -18.04
N ARG A 34 -9.29 -1.68 -17.75
CA ARG A 34 -10.65 -2.22 -17.59
C ARG A 34 -11.43 -1.44 -16.54
N THR A 35 -10.82 -1.23 -15.38
CA THR A 35 -11.45 -0.52 -14.27
C THR A 35 -11.58 0.98 -14.51
N LYS A 36 -10.58 1.63 -15.16
CA LYS A 36 -10.69 3.03 -15.60
C LYS A 36 -11.83 3.21 -16.59
N MET A 37 -11.96 2.32 -17.57
CA MET A 37 -13.02 2.38 -18.58
C MET A 37 -14.40 2.16 -17.96
N GLN A 38 -14.52 1.23 -17.01
CA GLN A 38 -15.75 1.01 -16.25
C GLN A 38 -16.15 2.26 -15.44
N LYS A 39 -15.21 2.87 -14.72
CA LYS A 39 -15.50 4.10 -13.94
C LYS A 39 -15.71 5.35 -14.78
N LEU A 40 -15.02 5.50 -15.91
CA LEU A 40 -15.32 6.59 -16.86
C LEU A 40 -16.73 6.47 -17.42
N ALA A 41 -17.22 5.24 -17.62
CA ALA A 41 -18.59 4.98 -18.03
C ALA A 41 -19.61 5.24 -16.90
N GLU A 42 -19.26 4.99 -15.64
CA GLU A 42 -20.17 5.15 -14.50
C GLU A 42 -20.17 6.56 -13.87
N GLN A 43 -19.03 7.28 -13.86
CA GLN A 43 -18.81 8.47 -13.02
C GLN A 43 -18.32 9.71 -13.77
N GLY A 44 -18.09 9.62 -15.09
CA GLY A 44 -17.94 10.84 -15.91
C GLY A 44 -16.68 11.68 -15.68
N SER A 45 -15.55 11.08 -15.26
CA SER A 45 -14.15 11.54 -15.35
C SER A 45 -13.36 11.62 -14.04
N ILE A 46 -12.35 10.77 -13.90
CA ILE A 46 -11.21 10.99 -12.99
C ILE A 46 -9.97 11.14 -13.87
N TYR A 47 -9.46 12.36 -13.97
CA TYR A 47 -8.26 12.66 -14.76
C TYR A 47 -7.01 12.49 -13.88
N ILE A 48 -6.28 11.39 -14.10
CA ILE A 48 -4.96 11.11 -13.51
C ILE A 48 -3.99 12.28 -13.69
N GLU A 49 -4.14 13.03 -14.78
CA GLU A 49 -3.38 14.24 -15.13
C GLU A 49 -3.47 15.33 -14.05
N LYS A 50 -4.54 15.34 -13.24
CA LYS A 50 -4.70 16.30 -12.13
C LYS A 50 -3.92 15.93 -10.87
N LEU A 51 -3.41 14.69 -10.76
CA LEU A 51 -2.71 14.23 -9.56
C LEU A 51 -1.27 14.75 -9.47
N GLY A 52 -0.78 15.41 -10.51
CA GLY A 52 0.56 15.98 -10.58
C GLY A 52 1.68 14.92 -10.52
N PRO A 53 2.95 15.36 -10.47
CA PRO A 53 4.11 14.47 -10.58
C PRO A 53 4.19 13.40 -9.49
N ILE A 54 3.74 13.73 -8.27
CA ILE A 54 3.73 12.78 -7.16
C ILE A 54 2.70 11.67 -7.41
N GLY A 55 1.47 12.03 -7.78
CA GLY A 55 0.45 11.03 -8.09
C GLY A 55 0.79 10.16 -9.29
N GLU A 56 1.42 10.72 -10.32
CA GLU A 56 1.94 9.95 -11.45
C GLU A 56 3.01 8.95 -11.01
N GLU A 57 3.92 9.33 -10.12
CA GLU A 57 4.93 8.41 -9.60
C GLU A 57 4.29 7.26 -8.82
N PHE A 58 3.27 7.55 -7.98
CA PHE A 58 2.54 6.52 -7.24
C PHE A 58 1.87 5.51 -8.17
N ILE A 59 1.15 5.98 -9.18
CA ILE A 59 0.47 5.12 -10.15
C ILE A 59 1.49 4.28 -10.95
N ASN A 60 2.63 4.88 -11.31
CA ASN A 60 3.66 4.19 -12.08
C ASN A 60 4.58 3.29 -11.26
N MET A 61 4.48 3.31 -9.93
CA MET A 61 5.36 2.55 -9.05
C MET A 61 5.21 1.04 -9.25
N CYS A 62 3.97 0.56 -9.41
CA CYS A 62 3.68 -0.85 -9.69
C CYS A 62 4.16 -1.31 -11.08
N ARG A 63 4.26 -0.39 -12.05
CA ARG A 63 4.72 -0.71 -13.42
C ARG A 63 6.19 -1.15 -13.43
N LYS A 64 7.03 -0.52 -12.62
CA LYS A 64 8.47 -0.78 -12.56
C LYS A 64 8.84 -1.81 -11.49
N CYS A 65 7.89 -2.18 -10.64
CA CYS A 65 8.13 -3.10 -9.54
C CYS A 65 8.21 -4.55 -10.03
N GLY A 66 9.32 -5.22 -9.72
CA GLY A 66 9.48 -6.65 -10.01
C GLY A 66 8.78 -7.59 -9.03
N LEU A 67 7.99 -7.09 -8.08
CA LEU A 67 7.22 -7.88 -7.11
C LEU A 67 5.71 -7.87 -7.39
N THR A 68 5.26 -7.13 -8.41
CA THR A 68 3.85 -6.90 -8.72
C THR A 68 3.06 -8.21 -8.84
N LYS A 69 3.58 -9.22 -9.55
CA LYS A 69 2.91 -10.53 -9.67
C LYS A 69 2.63 -11.20 -8.31
N PHE A 70 3.54 -11.08 -7.35
CA PHE A 70 3.37 -11.63 -6.00
C PHE A 70 2.32 -10.85 -5.21
N CYS A 71 2.33 -9.52 -5.31
CA CYS A 71 1.31 -8.68 -4.67
C CYS A 71 -0.09 -8.97 -5.23
N PHE A 72 -0.23 -9.10 -6.56
CA PHE A 72 -1.49 -9.45 -7.20
C PHE A 72 -1.99 -10.85 -6.83
N GLY A 73 -1.09 -11.83 -6.75
CA GLY A 73 -1.43 -13.21 -6.36
C GLY A 73 -1.94 -13.35 -4.92
N LYS A 74 -1.87 -12.30 -4.10
CA LYS A 74 -2.35 -12.28 -2.71
C LYS A 74 -3.52 -11.32 -2.49
N LYS A 75 -4.11 -10.77 -3.55
CA LYS A 75 -5.18 -9.75 -3.45
C LYS A 75 -6.35 -10.18 -2.57
N GLU A 76 -6.80 -11.42 -2.71
CA GLU A 76 -7.99 -11.92 -1.99
C GLU A 76 -7.70 -12.22 -0.51
N LEU A 77 -6.46 -12.63 -0.21
CA LEU A 77 -6.00 -12.78 1.16
C LEU A 77 -5.88 -11.41 1.84
N ASN A 78 -5.33 -10.42 1.13
CA ASN A 78 -5.22 -9.05 1.63
C ASN A 78 -6.59 -8.41 1.89
N ALA A 79 -7.62 -8.82 1.15
CA ALA A 79 -8.99 -8.33 1.29
C ALA A 79 -9.83 -9.09 2.33
N ALA A 80 -9.34 -10.21 2.87
CA ALA A 80 -10.13 -11.14 3.68
C ALA A 80 -10.81 -10.51 4.92
N TYR A 81 -10.26 -9.40 5.42
CA TYR A 81 -10.75 -8.67 6.59
C TYR A 81 -11.30 -7.27 6.28
N GLU A 82 -11.46 -6.88 5.01
CA GLU A 82 -11.92 -5.52 4.65
C GLU A 82 -13.26 -5.18 5.31
N GLU A 83 -14.24 -6.09 5.25
CA GLU A 83 -15.55 -5.94 5.88
C GLU A 83 -15.44 -5.74 7.40
N ALA A 84 -14.67 -6.61 8.08
CA ALA A 84 -14.46 -6.52 9.52
C ALA A 84 -13.76 -5.20 9.90
N THR A 85 -12.76 -4.78 9.13
CA THR A 85 -12.09 -3.49 9.37
C THR A 85 -13.05 -2.31 9.17
N HIS A 86 -13.98 -2.39 8.21
CA HIS A 86 -15.03 -1.39 8.03
C HIS A 86 -15.97 -1.30 9.24
N GLU A 87 -16.34 -2.42 9.86
CA GLU A 87 -17.19 -2.45 11.05
C GLU A 87 -16.54 -1.79 12.29
N TRP A 88 -15.21 -1.75 12.35
CA TRP A 88 -14.49 -1.19 13.51
C TRP A 88 -14.25 0.32 13.41
N ILE A 89 -14.47 0.92 12.24
CA ILE A 89 -14.24 2.34 11.98
C ILE A 89 -15.22 3.20 12.79
N LYS A 90 -14.71 4.24 13.45
CA LYS A 90 -15.54 5.22 14.17
C LYS A 90 -15.53 6.61 13.55
N GLY A 91 -14.52 6.93 12.73
CA GLY A 91 -14.45 8.20 12.00
C GLY A 91 -14.31 8.06 10.49
N LYS A 92 -13.74 9.07 9.82
CA LYS A 92 -13.51 9.06 8.37
C LYS A 92 -12.19 8.36 8.04
N TRP A 93 -12.28 7.39 7.12
CA TRP A 93 -11.17 6.61 6.58
C TRP A 93 -11.25 6.56 5.07
N CYS A 94 -10.11 6.64 4.39
CA CYS A 94 -10.08 6.29 2.96
C CYS A 94 -10.03 4.76 2.82
N CYS A 95 -10.59 4.25 1.73
CA CYS A 95 -10.59 2.81 1.43
C CYS A 95 -9.17 2.23 1.33
N HIS A 96 -8.16 3.00 0.91
CA HIS A 96 -6.77 2.51 0.91
C HIS A 96 -6.26 2.14 2.29
N SER A 97 -6.48 3.01 3.28
CA SER A 97 -6.06 2.74 4.65
C SER A 97 -6.76 1.50 5.20
N VAL A 98 -8.04 1.30 4.86
CA VAL A 98 -8.80 0.11 5.24
C VAL A 98 -8.19 -1.16 4.61
N CYS A 99 -7.86 -1.13 3.31
CA CYS A 99 -7.15 -2.23 2.66
C CYS A 99 -5.81 -2.55 3.34
N ASN A 100 -5.07 -1.53 3.80
CA ASN A 100 -3.79 -1.72 4.48
C ASN A 100 -3.96 -2.38 5.86
N LEU A 101 -5.02 -2.03 6.60
CA LEU A 101 -5.39 -2.71 7.84
C LEU A 101 -5.82 -4.15 7.61
N SER A 102 -6.61 -4.42 6.56
CA SER A 102 -6.98 -5.80 6.19
C SER A 102 -5.75 -6.61 5.77
N THR A 103 -4.84 -6.00 5.01
CA THR A 103 -3.57 -6.60 4.59
C THR A 103 -2.72 -7.00 5.80
N MET A 104 -2.70 -6.16 6.85
CA MET A 104 -2.00 -6.45 8.11
C MET A 104 -2.51 -7.73 8.79
N LEU A 105 -3.80 -8.03 8.69
CA LEU A 105 -4.43 -9.24 9.26
C LEU A 105 -4.30 -10.48 8.38
N SER A 106 -3.86 -10.32 7.12
CA SER A 106 -4.02 -11.32 6.05
C SER A 106 -3.25 -12.62 6.21
N ASP A 107 -2.40 -12.76 7.23
CA ASP A 107 -1.73 -14.02 7.57
C ASP A 107 -2.15 -14.61 8.92
N GLY A 108 -3.09 -13.95 9.61
CA GLY A 108 -3.60 -14.34 10.93
C GLY A 108 -2.63 -14.16 12.09
N THR A 109 -1.44 -13.59 11.86
CA THR A 109 -0.43 -13.40 12.92
C THR A 109 -0.47 -12.04 13.59
N VAL A 110 -1.32 -11.14 13.10
CA VAL A 110 -1.66 -9.89 13.76
C VAL A 110 -3.10 -10.00 14.25
N SER A 111 -3.32 -9.72 15.53
CA SER A 111 -4.63 -9.79 16.14
C SER A 111 -5.54 -8.60 15.75
N PRO A 112 -6.86 -8.82 15.69
CA PRO A 112 -7.82 -7.73 15.52
C PRO A 112 -7.68 -6.60 16.55
N GLU A 113 -7.29 -6.92 17.79
CA GLU A 113 -7.12 -5.92 18.85
C GLU A 113 -5.92 -4.99 18.58
N THR A 114 -4.83 -5.53 18.02
CA THR A 114 -3.70 -4.72 17.53
C THR A 114 -4.14 -3.76 16.44
N VAL A 115 -4.91 -4.24 15.45
CA VAL A 115 -5.45 -3.38 14.39
C VAL A 115 -6.39 -2.30 14.94
N LYS A 116 -7.31 -2.64 15.84
CA LYS A 116 -8.18 -1.66 16.50
C LYS A 116 -7.39 -0.61 17.29
N LYS A 117 -6.27 -0.99 17.90
CA LYS A 117 -5.36 -0.07 18.60
C LYS A 117 -4.69 0.91 17.63
N ILE A 118 -4.22 0.40 16.48
CA ILE A 118 -3.67 1.22 15.39
C ILE A 118 -4.73 2.18 14.86
N MET A 119 -5.96 1.71 14.65
CA MET A 119 -7.07 2.54 14.18
C MET A 119 -7.33 3.72 15.12
N ARG A 120 -7.39 3.48 16.44
CA ARG A 120 -7.57 4.56 17.42
C ARG A 120 -6.44 5.59 17.34
N CYS A 121 -5.19 5.15 17.28
CA CYS A 121 -4.05 6.06 17.17
C CYS A 121 -4.09 6.88 15.86
N ALA A 122 -4.50 6.28 14.74
CA ALA A 122 -4.64 6.97 13.48
C ALA A 122 -5.80 7.99 13.48
N GLU A 123 -6.91 7.68 14.15
CA GLU A 123 -8.03 8.61 14.34
C GLU A 123 -7.64 9.80 15.24
N GLU A 124 -6.93 9.55 16.35
CA GLU A 124 -6.37 10.60 17.20
C GLU A 124 -5.38 11.49 16.43
N LEU A 125 -4.53 10.89 15.59
CA LEU A 125 -3.59 11.64 14.75
C LEU A 125 -4.31 12.46 13.68
N ARG A 126 -5.39 11.93 13.08
CA ARG A 126 -6.25 12.67 12.15
C ARG A 126 -6.84 13.89 12.85
N ASP A 127 -7.46 13.70 14.01
CA ASP A 127 -8.14 14.77 14.73
C ASP A 127 -7.18 15.86 15.20
N SER A 128 -5.99 15.48 15.70
CA SER A 128 -4.97 16.44 16.14
C SER A 128 -4.26 17.17 15.00
N SER A 129 -4.21 16.59 13.79
CA SER A 129 -3.58 17.22 12.62
C SER A 129 -4.54 18.03 11.75
N GLY A 130 -5.85 17.96 12.01
CA GLY A 130 -6.87 18.58 11.16
C GLY A 130 -7.10 17.86 9.82
N ALA A 131 -6.57 16.65 9.64
CA ALA A 131 -6.81 15.86 8.44
C ALA A 131 -8.29 15.47 8.33
N ARG A 132 -8.84 15.45 7.12
CA ARG A 132 -10.28 15.14 6.90
C ARG A 132 -10.59 13.65 7.09
N THR A 133 -9.62 12.80 6.84
CA THR A 133 -9.74 11.34 6.83
C THR A 133 -8.41 10.68 7.14
N VAL A 134 -8.44 9.40 7.50
CA VAL A 134 -7.21 8.60 7.61
C VAL A 134 -6.82 8.06 6.24
N PHE A 135 -5.76 8.64 5.66
CA PHE A 135 -5.12 8.18 4.42
C PHE A 135 -3.79 7.44 4.70
N PRO A 136 -3.21 6.70 3.72
CA PRO A 136 -2.15 5.73 3.99
C PRO A 136 -0.93 6.30 4.72
N SER A 137 -0.40 7.45 4.27
CA SER A 137 0.76 8.06 4.93
C SER A 137 0.47 8.52 6.35
N LEU A 138 -0.79 8.89 6.68
CA LEU A 138 -1.19 9.20 8.04
C LEU A 138 -1.26 7.94 8.90
N LEU A 139 -1.77 6.84 8.35
CA LEU A 139 -1.77 5.53 8.99
C LEU A 139 -0.35 5.06 9.29
N ASP A 140 0.56 5.12 8.31
CA ASP A 140 1.96 4.72 8.49
C ASP A 140 2.66 5.55 9.58
N LYS A 141 2.41 6.87 9.59
CA LYS A 141 2.88 7.76 10.65
C LYS A 141 2.30 7.40 12.01
N ALA A 142 1.02 7.07 12.09
CA ALA A 142 0.37 6.66 13.34
C ALA A 142 0.98 5.37 13.90
N ILE A 143 1.19 4.35 13.04
CA ILE A 143 1.85 3.11 13.44
C ILE A 143 3.27 3.38 13.95
N SER A 144 4.03 4.22 13.25
CA SER A 144 5.36 4.65 13.69
C SER A 144 5.32 5.27 15.09
N ASN A 145 4.35 6.14 15.38
CA ASN A 145 4.22 6.80 16.68
C ASN A 145 3.86 5.84 17.84
N MET A 146 3.27 4.68 17.55
CA MET A 146 2.98 3.68 18.59
C MET A 146 4.25 3.03 19.13
N GLY A 147 5.29 2.92 18.30
CA GLY A 147 6.56 2.30 18.64
C GLY A 147 6.52 0.84 18.26
N VAL A 148 7.30 0.49 17.25
CA VAL A 148 7.34 -0.85 16.66
C VAL A 148 8.42 -1.65 17.39
N ASN A 149 8.05 -2.77 18.00
CA ASN A 149 8.99 -3.79 18.45
C ASN A 149 9.71 -4.37 17.21
N LEU A 150 11.02 -4.18 17.18
CA LEU A 150 11.85 -4.53 16.03
C LEU A 150 12.46 -5.93 16.14
N GLU A 151 12.07 -6.72 17.15
CA GLU A 151 12.54 -8.08 17.32
C GLU A 151 11.74 -9.06 16.44
N TYR A 152 12.44 -9.74 15.56
CA TYR A 152 11.84 -10.79 14.74
C TYR A 152 11.55 -12.04 15.58
N LYS A 153 10.32 -12.53 15.47
CA LYS A 153 9.90 -13.85 15.94
C LYS A 153 9.12 -14.55 14.83
N LYS A 154 9.46 -15.81 14.56
CA LYS A 154 8.68 -16.66 13.66
C LYS A 154 7.34 -16.99 14.33
N ILE A 155 6.24 -16.77 13.61
CA ILE A 155 4.88 -17.06 14.07
C ILE A 155 4.24 -17.96 13.01
N GLU A 156 3.52 -18.99 13.46
CA GLU A 156 2.78 -19.87 12.56
C GLU A 156 1.59 -19.13 11.96
N GLU A 157 1.42 -19.25 10.64
CA GLU A 157 0.32 -18.59 9.94
C GLU A 157 -1.02 -19.24 10.26
N ASN A 158 -2.05 -18.41 10.34
CA ASN A 158 -3.44 -18.84 10.36
C ASN A 158 -4.18 -18.09 9.27
N LEU A 159 -3.99 -18.53 8.02
CA LEU A 159 -4.51 -17.82 6.85
C LEU A 159 -6.04 -17.78 6.89
N PRO A 160 -6.66 -16.61 6.63
CA PRO A 160 -8.09 -16.53 6.48
C PRO A 160 -8.54 -17.17 5.15
N GLU A 161 -9.83 -17.44 5.04
CA GLU A 161 -10.45 -17.72 3.74
C GLU A 161 -10.29 -16.49 2.83
N PRO A 162 -9.76 -16.64 1.60
CA PRO A 162 -9.65 -15.54 0.65
C PRO A 162 -11.03 -14.95 0.32
N LYS A 163 -11.13 -13.63 0.21
CA LYS A 163 -12.36 -12.94 -0.19
C LYS A 163 -12.11 -11.98 -1.34
N PRO A 164 -13.09 -11.74 -2.22
CA PRO A 164 -12.99 -10.65 -3.18
C PRO A 164 -12.88 -9.31 -2.45
N ALA A 165 -12.06 -8.40 -2.99
CA ALA A 165 -11.92 -7.05 -2.44
C ALA A 165 -13.22 -6.25 -2.62
N ILE A 166 -13.64 -5.54 -1.58
CA ILE A 166 -14.76 -4.60 -1.62
C ILE A 166 -14.36 -3.40 -2.48
N THR A 167 -13.11 -2.96 -2.33
CA THR A 167 -12.51 -1.92 -3.17
C THR A 167 -11.20 -2.44 -3.75
N ASP A 168 -11.00 -2.26 -5.05
CA ASP A 168 -9.71 -2.56 -5.67
C ASP A 168 -8.64 -1.60 -5.10
N HIS A 169 -7.72 -2.16 -4.28
CA HIS A 169 -6.59 -1.44 -3.69
C HIS A 169 -5.74 -0.71 -4.72
N TYR A 170 -5.64 -1.18 -5.96
CA TYR A 170 -4.88 -0.47 -6.99
C TYR A 170 -5.58 0.81 -7.48
N MET A 171 -6.83 1.00 -7.07
CA MET A 171 -7.72 2.05 -7.55
C MET A 171 -8.38 2.86 -6.44
N ALA A 172 -8.00 2.66 -5.19
CA ALA A 172 -8.63 3.39 -4.10
C ALA A 172 -8.20 4.88 -4.07
N CYS A 173 -7.08 5.26 -4.73
CA CYS A 173 -6.61 6.66 -4.82
C CYS A 173 -7.49 7.45 -5.78
N VAL A 174 -7.95 6.80 -6.86
CA VAL A 174 -8.81 7.45 -7.85
C VAL A 174 -10.26 7.57 -7.37
N LEU A 175 -10.62 6.87 -6.28
CA LEU A 175 -11.95 6.93 -5.67
C LEU A 175 -12.09 7.99 -4.58
N CYS A 176 -11.00 8.61 -4.16
CA CYS A 176 -11.02 9.66 -3.16
C CYS A 176 -11.54 10.99 -3.75
N ASP A 177 -12.19 11.80 -2.92
CA ASP A 177 -12.53 13.17 -3.29
C ASP A 177 -11.26 14.05 -3.41
N ASP A 178 -11.35 15.12 -4.21
CA ASP A 178 -10.21 15.98 -4.56
C ASP A 178 -9.46 16.51 -3.31
N GLU A 179 -10.18 16.92 -2.25
CA GLU A 179 -9.57 17.45 -1.02
C GLU A 179 -8.80 16.37 -0.26
N THR A 180 -9.36 15.15 -0.16
CA THR A 180 -8.66 13.99 0.41
C THR A 180 -7.40 13.64 -0.38
N VAL A 181 -7.48 13.67 -1.72
CA VAL A 181 -6.34 13.39 -2.59
C VAL A 181 -5.22 14.41 -2.37
N GLU A 182 -5.55 15.70 -2.32
CA GLU A 182 -4.59 16.78 -2.08
C GLU A 182 -3.86 16.59 -0.74
N GLN A 183 -4.60 16.36 0.36
CA GLN A 183 -4.00 16.10 1.68
C GLN A 183 -3.08 14.87 1.68
N CYS A 184 -3.48 13.81 0.97
CA CYS A 184 -2.67 12.60 0.86
C CYS A 184 -1.37 12.86 0.08
N LEU A 185 -1.46 13.60 -1.04
CA LEU A 185 -0.30 13.94 -1.87
C LEU A 185 0.68 14.87 -1.14
N ASP A 186 0.19 15.81 -0.33
CA ASP A 186 1.04 16.69 0.48
C ASP A 186 1.91 15.92 1.48
N ILE A 187 1.32 14.95 2.19
CA ILE A 187 2.11 14.11 3.11
C ILE A 187 3.01 13.16 2.33
N SER A 188 2.54 12.64 1.20
CA SER A 188 3.34 11.76 0.35
C SER A 188 4.56 12.47 -0.25
N ALA A 189 4.45 13.76 -0.55
CA ALA A 189 5.57 14.60 -0.97
C ALA A 189 6.62 14.74 0.14
N LYS A 190 6.20 14.92 1.39
CA LYS A 190 7.12 14.91 2.55
C LYS A 190 7.77 13.54 2.75
N ALA A 191 6.99 12.47 2.61
CA ALA A 191 7.50 11.10 2.72
C ALA A 191 8.57 10.81 1.65
N ARG A 192 8.41 11.35 0.43
CA ARG A 192 9.37 11.22 -0.67
C ARG A 192 10.79 11.63 -0.28
N GLU A 193 10.96 12.63 0.60
CA GLU A 193 12.27 13.09 1.07
C GLU A 193 13.06 12.00 1.83
N ASN A 194 12.37 10.98 2.35
CA ASN A 194 12.99 9.82 3.00
C ASN A 194 13.19 8.63 2.05
N LEU A 195 12.69 8.69 0.81
CA LEU A 195 12.65 7.53 -0.08
C LEU A 195 14.06 7.06 -0.48
N GLU A 196 14.95 7.99 -0.83
CA GLU A 196 16.34 7.65 -1.17
C GLU A 196 17.04 6.96 0.00
N PHE A 197 16.87 7.50 1.21
CA PHE A 197 17.41 6.89 2.42
C PHE A 197 16.87 5.46 2.63
N VAL A 198 15.56 5.24 2.46
CA VAL A 198 14.95 3.90 2.54
C VAL A 198 15.56 2.97 1.49
N GLN A 199 15.65 3.41 0.25
CA GLN A 199 16.17 2.61 -0.87
C GLN A 199 17.64 2.20 -0.64
N GLN A 200 18.47 3.09 -0.11
CA GLN A 200 19.88 2.80 0.22
C GLN A 200 20.05 1.80 1.38
N ASN A 201 19.04 1.65 2.24
CA ASN A 201 19.09 0.76 3.40
C ASN A 201 18.36 -0.57 3.21
N CYS A 202 17.60 -0.73 2.13
CA CYS A 202 16.97 -2.01 1.76
C CYS A 202 18.05 -2.95 1.22
N ASN A 203 18.31 -4.07 1.90
CA ASN A 203 19.35 -5.03 1.46
C ASN A 203 18.81 -6.01 0.42
N LYS A 204 17.50 -6.26 0.47
CA LYS A 204 16.79 -7.14 -0.47
C LYS A 204 15.91 -6.34 -1.43
N LYS A 205 15.21 -7.06 -2.30
CA LYS A 205 14.18 -6.48 -3.16
C LYS A 205 12.99 -6.03 -2.29
N TRP A 206 12.56 -4.79 -2.45
CA TRP A 206 11.36 -4.24 -1.82
C TRP A 206 10.42 -3.74 -2.90
N CYS A 207 9.10 -3.89 -2.69
CA CYS A 207 8.14 -3.27 -3.59
C CYS A 207 8.11 -1.77 -3.32
N GLY A 208 7.82 -0.98 -4.35
CA GLY A 208 7.81 0.48 -4.18
C GLY A 208 6.80 0.92 -3.12
N HIS A 209 5.62 0.29 -3.03
CA HIS A 209 4.62 0.65 -2.03
C HIS A 209 5.15 0.48 -0.61
N ALA A 210 5.87 -0.61 -0.32
CA ALA A 210 6.49 -0.83 0.97
C ALA A 210 7.60 0.20 1.25
N GLN A 211 8.38 0.59 0.23
CA GLN A 211 9.41 1.63 0.38
C GLN A 211 8.79 2.99 0.70
N TYR A 212 7.73 3.38 0.00
CA TYR A 212 7.02 4.64 0.22
C TYR A 212 6.25 4.67 1.54
N ALA A 213 5.63 3.56 1.92
CA ALA A 213 4.98 3.42 3.21
C ALA A 213 6.01 3.52 4.35
N LEU A 214 7.19 2.89 4.20
CA LEU A 214 8.28 3.04 5.16
C LEU A 214 8.82 4.48 5.21
N ALA A 215 8.93 5.14 4.05
CA ALA A 215 9.32 6.54 3.98
C ALA A 215 8.28 7.46 4.65
N SER A 216 7.00 7.09 4.60
CA SER A 216 5.90 7.77 5.33
C SER A 216 5.98 7.49 6.83
N ALA A 217 6.27 6.25 7.24
CA ALA A 217 6.45 5.87 8.64
C ALA A 217 7.62 6.63 9.31
N LEU A 218 8.66 6.97 8.55
CA LEU A 218 9.77 7.83 8.99
C LEU A 218 9.37 9.29 9.28
N LEU A 219 8.15 9.71 8.96
CA LEU A 219 7.57 10.98 9.41
C LEU A 219 7.02 10.91 10.85
N GLY A 220 6.97 9.71 11.43
CA GLY A 220 6.63 9.49 12.84
C GLY A 220 7.84 9.63 13.75
N GLU A 221 7.59 9.62 15.05
CA GLU A 221 8.60 9.96 16.06
C GLU A 221 9.44 8.75 16.48
N LYS A 222 8.83 7.57 16.61
CA LYS A 222 9.49 6.41 17.21
C LYS A 222 10.18 5.50 16.19
N LEU A 223 9.60 5.27 15.00
CA LEU A 223 10.34 4.65 13.89
C LEU A 223 11.04 5.76 13.11
N ASN A 224 12.36 5.79 13.15
CA ASN A 224 13.18 6.87 12.60
C ASN A 224 14.49 6.34 12.01
N ARG A 225 15.32 7.22 11.45
CA ARG A 225 16.58 6.85 10.78
C ARG A 225 17.55 6.07 11.68
N GLY A 226 17.47 6.22 13.01
CA GLY A 226 18.34 5.52 13.96
C GLY A 226 17.99 4.05 14.18
N ASN A 227 16.73 3.64 13.95
CA ASN A 227 16.27 2.28 14.22
C ASN A 227 15.60 1.58 13.04
N VAL A 228 15.30 2.30 11.95
CA VAL A 228 14.66 1.76 10.74
C VAL A 228 15.41 0.61 10.09
N LYS A 229 16.74 0.56 10.18
CA LYS A 229 17.51 -0.58 9.66
C LYS A 229 17.10 -1.90 10.32
N LYS A 230 16.85 -1.88 11.63
CA LYS A 230 16.37 -3.07 12.36
C LYS A 230 14.93 -3.43 11.96
N PHE A 231 14.09 -2.44 11.64
CA PHE A 231 12.77 -2.71 11.06
C PHE A 231 12.87 -3.37 9.67
N ILE A 232 13.73 -2.85 8.79
CA ILE A 232 13.99 -3.41 7.46
C ILE A 232 14.42 -4.87 7.58
N GLU A 233 15.37 -5.18 8.46
CA GLU A 233 15.82 -6.56 8.70
C GLU A 233 14.69 -7.47 9.17
N THR A 234 13.80 -6.98 10.03
CA THR A 234 12.64 -7.74 10.51
C THR A 234 11.61 -7.99 9.40
N ALA A 235 11.29 -6.97 8.60
CA ALA A 235 10.39 -7.10 7.46
C ALA A 235 10.95 -8.07 6.40
N GLU A 236 12.26 -8.04 6.15
CA GLU A 236 12.94 -8.96 5.24
C GLU A 236 12.89 -10.41 5.73
N LYS A 237 13.01 -10.66 7.04
CA LYS A 237 12.85 -12.00 7.63
C LYS A 237 11.40 -12.49 7.54
N ILE A 238 10.43 -11.60 7.71
CA ILE A 238 9.01 -11.94 7.54
C ILE A 238 8.72 -12.29 6.08
N ALA A 239 9.25 -11.53 5.12
CA ALA A 239 9.11 -11.87 3.70
C ALA A 239 9.70 -13.25 3.37
N GLU A 240 10.88 -13.59 3.92
CA GLU A 240 11.48 -14.92 3.80
C GLU A 240 10.61 -16.02 4.43
N GLU A 241 10.06 -15.78 5.62
CA GLU A 241 9.10 -16.69 6.29
C GLU A 241 7.91 -17.00 5.38
N LYS A 242 7.47 -16.00 4.58
CA LYS A 242 6.32 -16.12 3.66
C LYS A 242 6.68 -16.72 2.30
N GLY A 243 7.96 -17.04 2.06
CA GLY A 243 8.43 -17.48 0.75
C GLY A 243 8.32 -16.41 -0.32
N GLU A 244 8.30 -15.12 0.06
CA GLU A 244 8.26 -14.01 -0.88
C GLU A 244 9.68 -13.67 -1.36
N PRO A 245 9.87 -13.32 -2.64
CA PRO A 245 11.20 -13.02 -3.20
C PRO A 245 11.75 -11.63 -2.79
N GLY A 246 11.10 -10.98 -1.83
CA GLY A 246 11.38 -9.62 -1.38
C GLY A 246 10.21 -9.10 -0.55
N VAL A 247 10.39 -7.94 0.09
CA VAL A 247 9.35 -7.33 0.93
C VAL A 247 8.25 -6.76 0.04
N THR A 248 7.11 -7.45 0.00
CA THR A 248 5.87 -6.97 -0.62
C THR A 248 5.11 -6.03 0.31
N HIS A 249 4.11 -5.32 -0.24
CA HIS A 249 3.14 -4.54 0.54
C HIS A 249 2.54 -5.35 1.70
N ARG A 250 2.24 -6.62 1.44
CA ARG A 250 1.67 -7.54 2.43
C ARG A 250 2.62 -7.80 3.60
N SER A 251 3.82 -8.29 3.29
CA SER A 251 4.84 -8.57 4.32
C SER A 251 5.23 -7.32 5.13
N TYR A 252 5.24 -6.15 4.50
CA TYR A 252 5.49 -4.87 5.19
C TYR A 252 4.41 -4.55 6.24
N TYR A 253 3.12 -4.60 5.88
CA TYR A 253 2.05 -4.30 6.82
C TYR A 253 1.93 -5.37 7.92
N ILE A 254 2.19 -6.64 7.60
CA ILE A 254 2.32 -7.70 8.62
C ILE A 254 3.47 -7.37 9.59
N ALA A 255 4.63 -6.95 9.09
CA ALA A 255 5.77 -6.58 9.93
C ALA A 255 5.46 -5.40 10.86
N LEU A 256 4.76 -4.39 10.36
CA LEU A 256 4.25 -3.30 11.17
C LEU A 256 3.30 -3.79 12.26
N GLY A 257 2.30 -4.60 11.91
CA GLY A 257 1.33 -5.13 12.86
C GLY A 257 1.95 -6.00 13.94
N ARG A 258 2.82 -6.95 13.55
CA ARG A 258 3.56 -7.81 14.49
C ARG A 258 4.43 -7.02 15.46
N GLY A 259 4.96 -5.88 15.03
CA GLY A 259 5.74 -5.02 15.92
C GLY A 259 4.91 -4.24 16.93
N ILE A 260 3.57 -4.21 16.82
CA ILE A 260 2.69 -3.53 17.78
C ILE A 260 2.09 -4.50 18.80
N GLU A 261 2.07 -5.80 18.51
CA GLU A 261 1.67 -6.87 19.45
C GLU A 261 2.55 -6.89 20.70
#